data_AF-A0A175REZ9-F1
#
_entry.id   AF-A0A175REZ9-F1
#
_cell.length_a   1.000
_cell.length_b   1.000
_cell.length_c   1.000
_cell.angle_alpha   90.00
_cell.angle_beta   90.00
_cell.angle_gamma   90.00
#
_symmetry.space_group_name_H-M   'P 1'
#
loop_
_entity.id
_entity.type
_entity.pdbx_description
1 polymer ?
#
loop_
_entity_poly.entity_id
_entity_poly.type
_entity_poly.pdbx_seq_one_letter_code
_entity_poly.pdbx_strand_id
1 'polypeptide(L)'
;MEWLLAIGSAVVGFLVGRTMSKGGEAQMRAAFEKTERDRIEAEVRYLYEIRRGLAQALLAEDSQALLDAHATVADFQRLVRDGPKERIEAERTALALKYPRFEEFDLFGLRHFVPTDPQQYERREIVERYVDVGKFGTILEGDRYMAAAWKEEHLARDRQVLERAIERAFDHNTISATKEAMRRYYAWRRPDDALDAVYEDRDYRVERLFRQYTPENEYGVTQKANGIQTIYSVYVWDDGSGKVSHNYRLSDERFGDGRQMFEQ
;
A
#
# COMPACT_ATOMS: atom_id res chain seq x y z
N MET A 1 -73.36 -34.88 1.01
CA MET A 1 -72.33 -34.41 1.96
C MET A 1 -70.90 -34.40 1.38
N GLU A 2 -70.69 -34.72 0.10
CA GLU A 2 -69.34 -34.80 -0.50
C GLU A 2 -68.77 -33.45 -0.99
N TRP A 3 -69.61 -32.45 -1.27
CA TRP A 3 -69.18 -31.15 -1.78
C TRP A 3 -68.47 -30.26 -0.75
N LEU A 4 -68.70 -30.48 0.55
CA LEU A 4 -68.06 -29.71 1.63
C LEU A 4 -66.60 -30.14 1.88
N LEU A 5 -66.24 -31.40 1.58
CA LEU A 5 -64.87 -31.91 1.70
C LEU A 5 -63.97 -31.44 0.54
N ALA A 6 -64.55 -31.29 -0.66
CA ALA A 6 -63.81 -30.81 -1.84
C ALA A 6 -63.44 -29.31 -1.75
N ILE A 7 -64.25 -28.50 -1.08
CA ILE A 7 -63.95 -27.07 -0.87
C ILE A 7 -62.88 -26.88 0.21
N GLY A 8 -62.92 -27.71 1.28
CA GLY A 8 -61.90 -27.69 2.33
C GLY A 8 -60.50 -28.06 1.84
N SER A 9 -60.39 -29.09 0.99
CA SER A 9 -59.10 -29.51 0.42
C SER A 9 -58.53 -28.52 -0.59
N ALA A 10 -59.38 -27.83 -1.36
CA ALA A 10 -58.95 -26.80 -2.30
C ALA A 10 -58.41 -25.54 -1.60
N VAL A 11 -59.05 -25.10 -0.50
CA VAL A 11 -58.60 -23.92 0.28
C VAL A 11 -57.30 -24.22 1.03
N VAL A 12 -57.16 -25.41 1.60
CA VAL A 12 -55.90 -25.85 2.24
C VAL A 12 -54.79 -26.00 1.20
N GLY A 13 -55.06 -26.59 0.03
CA GLY A 13 -54.10 -26.69 -1.07
C GLY A 13 -53.65 -25.34 -1.62
N PHE A 14 -54.56 -24.37 -1.73
CA PHE A 14 -54.24 -23.00 -2.17
C PHE A 14 -53.44 -22.21 -1.12
N LEU A 15 -53.75 -22.37 0.17
CA LEU A 15 -53.00 -21.73 1.25
C LEU A 15 -51.60 -22.33 1.44
N VAL A 16 -51.45 -23.65 1.34
CA VAL A 16 -50.15 -24.33 1.40
C VAL A 16 -49.30 -24.03 0.15
N GLY A 17 -49.91 -23.98 -1.04
CA GLY A 17 -49.21 -23.57 -2.27
C GLY A 17 -48.72 -22.12 -2.24
N ARG A 18 -49.50 -21.21 -1.64
CA ARG A 18 -49.16 -19.77 -1.54
C ARG A 18 -48.14 -19.47 -0.43
N THR A 19 -48.04 -20.29 0.61
CA THR A 19 -46.99 -20.18 1.65
C THR A 19 -45.69 -20.86 1.21
N MET A 20 -45.76 -21.99 0.50
CA MET A 20 -44.57 -22.63 -0.09
C MET A 20 -43.97 -21.82 -1.24
N SER A 21 -44.77 -21.14 -2.07
CA SER A 21 -44.21 -20.28 -3.13
C SER A 21 -43.49 -19.06 -2.55
N LYS A 22 -44.04 -18.43 -1.51
CA LYS A 22 -43.40 -17.30 -0.82
C LYS A 22 -42.14 -17.72 -0.04
N GLY A 23 -42.15 -18.90 0.59
CA GLY A 23 -41.00 -19.47 1.28
C GLY A 23 -39.86 -19.83 0.33
N GLY A 24 -40.19 -20.43 -0.82
CA GLY A 24 -39.24 -20.77 -1.88
C GLY A 24 -38.64 -19.53 -2.56
N GLU A 25 -39.45 -18.50 -2.85
CA GLU A 25 -38.96 -17.23 -3.38
C GLU A 25 -38.03 -16.51 -2.40
N ALA A 26 -38.35 -16.51 -1.11
CA ALA A 26 -37.48 -15.93 -0.08
C ALA A 26 -36.16 -16.72 0.07
N GLN A 27 -36.22 -18.06 0.01
CA GLN A 27 -35.03 -18.91 0.04
C GLN A 27 -34.16 -18.73 -1.21
N MET A 28 -34.77 -18.66 -2.40
CA MET A 28 -34.03 -18.42 -3.65
C MET A 28 -33.42 -17.02 -3.69
N ARG A 29 -34.14 -15.99 -3.20
CA ARG A 29 -33.57 -14.64 -3.05
C ARG A 29 -32.41 -14.62 -2.07
N ALA A 30 -32.55 -15.26 -0.91
CA ALA A 30 -31.47 -15.34 0.07
C ALA A 30 -30.26 -16.12 -0.47
N ALA A 31 -30.48 -17.20 -1.23
CA ALA A 31 -29.42 -17.94 -1.90
C ALA A 31 -28.73 -17.10 -2.98
N PHE A 32 -29.49 -16.38 -3.80
CA PHE A 32 -28.95 -15.47 -4.82
C PHE A 32 -28.17 -14.30 -4.20
N GLU A 33 -28.72 -13.66 -3.16
CA GLU A 33 -28.03 -12.62 -2.40
C GLU A 33 -26.74 -13.12 -1.75
N LYS A 34 -26.72 -14.38 -1.29
CA LYS A 34 -25.50 -15.01 -0.76
C LYS A 34 -24.48 -15.27 -1.86
N THR A 35 -24.88 -15.86 -2.99
CA THR A 35 -23.96 -16.11 -4.11
C THR A 35 -23.38 -14.81 -4.67
N GLU A 36 -24.19 -13.76 -4.78
CA GLU A 36 -23.72 -12.45 -5.23
C GLU A 36 -22.75 -11.80 -4.23
N ARG A 37 -23.01 -11.96 -2.92
CA ARG A 37 -22.05 -11.56 -1.86
C ARG A 37 -20.72 -12.27 -2.00
N ASP A 38 -20.76 -13.60 -2.08
CA ASP A 38 -19.56 -14.44 -2.15
C ASP A 38 -18.73 -14.10 -3.40
N ARG A 39 -19.41 -13.81 -4.53
CA ARG A 39 -18.78 -13.34 -5.76
C ARG A 39 -18.09 -11.99 -5.58
N ILE A 40 -18.81 -10.98 -5.07
CA ILE A 40 -18.25 -9.63 -4.86
C ILE A 40 -17.07 -9.70 -3.88
N GLU A 41 -17.17 -10.52 -2.84
CA GLU A 41 -16.06 -10.72 -1.90
C GLU A 41 -14.83 -11.32 -2.58
N ALA A 42 -14.99 -12.33 -3.42
CA ALA A 42 -13.89 -12.92 -4.18
C ALA A 42 -13.26 -11.91 -5.16
N GLU A 43 -14.09 -11.11 -5.84
CA GLU A 43 -13.66 -10.03 -6.74
C GLU A 43 -12.86 -8.94 -5.99
N VAL A 44 -13.35 -8.50 -4.83
CA VAL A 44 -12.64 -7.52 -3.97
C VAL A 44 -11.29 -8.09 -3.49
N ARG A 45 -11.26 -9.33 -3.00
CA ARG A 45 -10.01 -9.98 -2.57
C ARG A 45 -8.98 -10.06 -3.69
N TYR A 46 -9.43 -10.39 -4.90
CA TYR A 46 -8.54 -10.44 -6.04
C TYR A 46 -7.96 -9.06 -6.39
N LEU A 47 -8.77 -8.00 -6.34
CA LEU A 47 -8.27 -6.63 -6.50
C LEU A 47 -7.25 -6.25 -5.42
N TYR A 48 -7.44 -6.70 -4.18
CA TYR A 48 -6.46 -6.50 -3.11
C TYR A 48 -5.12 -7.18 -3.40
N GLU A 49 -5.13 -8.40 -3.91
CA GLU A 49 -3.91 -9.11 -4.31
C GLU A 49 -3.19 -8.39 -5.44
N ILE A 50 -3.92 -7.95 -6.47
CA ILE A 50 -3.38 -7.12 -7.55
C ILE A 50 -2.75 -5.84 -7.01
N ARG A 51 -3.48 -5.12 -6.16
CA ARG A 51 -3.00 -3.87 -5.55
C ARG A 51 -1.75 -4.08 -4.72
N ARG A 52 -1.64 -5.20 -4.01
CA ARG A 52 -0.44 -5.57 -3.25
C ARG A 52 0.75 -5.85 -4.16
N GLY A 53 0.56 -6.59 -5.25
CA GLY A 53 1.62 -6.82 -6.24
C GLY A 53 2.12 -5.52 -6.85
N LEU A 54 1.21 -4.63 -7.26
CA LEU A 54 1.53 -3.29 -7.77
C LEU A 54 2.25 -2.43 -6.73
N ALA A 55 1.83 -2.50 -5.45
CA ALA A 55 2.52 -1.81 -4.37
C ALA A 55 3.96 -2.30 -4.20
N GLN A 56 4.19 -3.61 -4.28
CA GLN A 56 5.54 -4.18 -4.17
C GLN A 56 6.45 -3.74 -5.31
N ALA A 57 5.93 -3.69 -6.53
CA ALA A 57 6.67 -3.18 -7.69
C ALA A 57 7.04 -1.71 -7.50
N LEU A 58 6.08 -0.87 -7.12
CA LEU A 58 6.34 0.56 -6.86
C LEU A 58 7.28 0.78 -5.68
N LEU A 59 7.16 -0.02 -4.62
CA LEU A 59 8.01 0.10 -3.44
C LEU A 59 9.49 -0.16 -3.74
N ALA A 60 9.76 -1.08 -4.66
CA ALA A 60 11.11 -1.41 -5.09
C ALA A 60 11.75 -0.32 -5.98
N GLU A 61 10.93 0.41 -6.74
CA GLU A 61 11.41 1.36 -7.76
C GLU A 61 11.31 2.84 -7.31
N ASP A 62 10.19 3.24 -6.73
CA ASP A 62 9.86 4.62 -6.35
C ASP A 62 8.78 4.65 -5.24
N SER A 63 9.25 4.71 -3.99
CA SER A 63 8.37 4.76 -2.82
C SER A 63 7.52 6.04 -2.77
N GLN A 64 7.96 7.15 -3.38
CA GLN A 64 7.20 8.39 -3.38
C GLN A 64 6.00 8.28 -4.32
N ALA A 65 6.20 7.71 -5.50
CA ALA A 65 5.09 7.43 -6.44
C ALA A 65 4.02 6.54 -5.80
N LEU A 66 4.40 5.57 -4.97
CA LEU A 66 3.46 4.74 -4.21
C LEU A 66 2.66 5.55 -3.18
N LEU A 67 3.30 6.47 -2.46
CA LEU A 67 2.63 7.33 -1.47
C LEU A 67 1.60 8.24 -2.15
N ASP A 68 1.96 8.87 -3.25
CA ASP A 68 1.07 9.78 -3.99
C ASP A 68 -0.12 9.02 -4.60
N ALA A 69 0.13 7.82 -5.14
CA ALA A 69 -0.91 6.93 -5.62
C ALA A 69 -1.84 6.46 -4.49
N HIS A 70 -1.29 6.17 -3.31
CA HIS A 70 -2.08 5.79 -2.14
C HIS A 70 -2.96 6.94 -1.65
N ALA A 71 -2.41 8.16 -1.59
CA ALA A 71 -3.17 9.37 -1.25
C ALA A 71 -4.32 9.59 -2.24
N THR A 72 -4.09 9.41 -3.54
CA THR A 72 -5.13 9.52 -4.57
C THR A 72 -6.29 8.55 -4.32
N VAL A 73 -6.00 7.29 -3.95
CA VAL A 73 -7.05 6.32 -3.60
C VAL A 73 -7.76 6.70 -2.30
N ALA A 74 -7.02 7.18 -1.29
CA ALA A 74 -7.60 7.64 -0.03
C ALA A 74 -8.56 8.84 -0.23
N ASP A 75 -8.23 9.76 -1.13
CA ASP A 75 -9.08 10.89 -1.51
C ASP A 75 -10.36 10.40 -2.18
N PHE A 76 -10.24 9.40 -3.05
CA PHE A 76 -11.37 8.76 -3.68
C PHE A 76 -12.26 7.99 -2.69
N GLN A 77 -11.69 7.34 -1.67
CA GLN A 77 -12.46 6.73 -0.57
C GLN A 77 -13.31 7.76 0.18
N ARG A 78 -12.76 8.96 0.44
CA ARG A 78 -13.51 10.07 1.01
C ARG A 78 -14.64 10.53 0.08
N LEU A 79 -14.38 10.59 -1.23
CA LEU A 79 -15.39 10.91 -2.23
C LEU A 79 -16.53 9.89 -2.27
N VAL A 80 -16.24 8.58 -2.19
CA VAL A 80 -17.29 7.54 -2.20
C VAL A 80 -18.15 7.60 -0.94
N ARG A 81 -17.58 8.01 0.20
CA ARG A 81 -18.30 8.13 1.47
C ARG A 81 -19.21 9.36 1.51
N ASP A 82 -18.71 10.52 1.09
CA ASP A 82 -19.34 11.82 1.35
C ASP A 82 -19.82 12.54 0.06
N GLY A 83 -19.48 12.01 -1.12
CA GLY A 83 -19.66 12.68 -2.41
C GLY A 83 -20.97 12.37 -3.15
N PRO A 84 -21.22 13.09 -4.26
CA PRO A 84 -22.40 12.89 -5.09
C PRO A 84 -22.36 11.55 -5.83
N LYS A 85 -23.49 10.83 -5.84
CA LYS A 85 -23.59 9.49 -6.45
C LYS A 85 -23.30 9.51 -7.95
N GLU A 86 -23.68 10.57 -8.64
CA GLU A 86 -23.48 10.73 -10.07
C GLU A 86 -21.99 10.69 -10.43
N ARG A 87 -21.13 11.26 -9.58
CA ARG A 87 -19.68 11.23 -9.77
C ARG A 87 -19.09 9.84 -9.55
N ILE A 88 -19.63 9.09 -8.59
CA ILE A 88 -19.21 7.71 -8.30
C ILE A 88 -19.61 6.80 -9.48
N GLU A 89 -20.83 6.94 -10.00
CA GLU A 89 -21.32 6.18 -11.15
C GLU A 89 -20.57 6.51 -12.45
N ALA A 90 -20.20 7.78 -12.66
CA ALA A 90 -19.35 8.17 -13.78
C ALA A 90 -17.98 7.49 -13.70
N GLU A 91 -17.34 7.47 -12.52
CA GLU A 91 -16.05 6.80 -12.33
C GLU A 91 -16.17 5.28 -12.51
N ARG A 92 -17.21 4.66 -11.95
CA ARG A 92 -17.53 3.24 -12.17
C ARG A 92 -17.64 2.92 -13.65
N THR A 93 -18.38 3.74 -14.40
CA THR A 93 -18.59 3.54 -15.83
C THR A 93 -17.28 3.67 -16.59
N ALA A 94 -16.47 4.68 -16.28
CA ALA A 94 -15.16 4.86 -16.89
C ALA A 94 -14.23 3.66 -16.64
N LEU A 95 -14.18 3.16 -15.41
CA LEU A 95 -13.37 1.99 -15.04
C LEU A 95 -13.89 0.70 -15.70
N ALA A 96 -15.20 0.50 -15.78
CA ALA A 96 -15.79 -0.66 -16.45
C ALA A 96 -15.59 -0.63 -17.97
N LEU A 97 -15.54 0.56 -18.58
CA LEU A 97 -15.20 0.72 -20.00
C LEU A 97 -13.71 0.48 -20.27
N LYS A 98 -12.85 0.92 -19.34
CA LYS A 98 -11.39 0.76 -19.44
C LYS A 98 -10.96 -0.69 -19.18
N TYR A 99 -11.63 -1.38 -18.27
CA TYR A 99 -11.38 -2.77 -17.88
C TYR A 99 -12.68 -3.59 -17.93
N PRO A 100 -13.11 -4.03 -19.12
CA PRO A 100 -14.34 -4.83 -19.27
C PRO A 100 -14.30 -6.17 -18.53
N ARG A 101 -13.11 -6.68 -18.21
CA ARG A 101 -12.89 -7.94 -17.47
C ARG A 101 -11.99 -7.73 -16.27
N PHE A 102 -12.22 -8.51 -15.20
CA PHE A 102 -11.42 -8.41 -13.97
C PHE A 102 -9.95 -8.75 -14.18
N GLU A 103 -9.64 -9.69 -15.08
CA GLU A 103 -8.26 -10.06 -15.40
C GLU A 103 -7.49 -8.89 -16.03
N GLU A 104 -8.17 -7.91 -16.62
CA GLU A 104 -7.52 -6.75 -17.24
C GLU A 104 -6.98 -5.77 -16.22
N PHE A 105 -7.38 -5.87 -14.93
CA PHE A 105 -6.72 -5.16 -13.85
C PHE A 105 -5.36 -5.76 -13.49
N ASP A 106 -5.16 -7.07 -13.71
CA ASP A 106 -4.01 -7.85 -13.27
C ASP A 106 -2.82 -7.72 -14.23
N LEU A 107 -2.11 -6.60 -14.10
CA LEU A 107 -0.95 -6.27 -14.93
C LEU A 107 0.15 -7.34 -14.88
N PHE A 108 0.31 -8.02 -13.74
CA PHE A 108 1.36 -9.01 -13.53
C PHE A 108 0.90 -10.45 -13.69
N GLY A 109 -0.37 -10.68 -14.06
CA GLY A 109 -0.91 -12.03 -14.22
C GLY A 109 -0.83 -12.87 -12.94
N LEU A 110 -0.96 -12.24 -11.76
CA LEU A 110 -0.85 -12.87 -10.44
C LEU A 110 -1.75 -14.11 -10.29
N ARG A 111 -2.90 -14.12 -10.96
CA ARG A 111 -3.84 -15.27 -10.91
C ARG A 111 -3.36 -16.51 -11.67
N HIS A 112 -2.48 -16.34 -12.65
CA HIS A 112 -2.11 -17.40 -13.59
C HIS A 112 -0.77 -18.08 -13.26
N PHE A 113 -0.11 -17.74 -12.15
CA PHE A 113 1.24 -18.22 -11.80
C PHE A 113 2.26 -18.08 -12.95
N VAL A 114 1.97 -17.22 -13.93
CA VAL A 114 2.90 -16.87 -14.99
C VAL A 114 3.80 -15.80 -14.39
N PRO A 115 5.11 -16.04 -14.23
CA PRO A 115 6.01 -15.01 -13.74
C PRO A 115 6.09 -13.91 -14.79
N THR A 116 5.42 -12.79 -14.53
CA THR A 116 5.53 -11.60 -15.36
C THR A 116 6.51 -10.67 -14.67
N ASP A 117 7.59 -10.28 -15.38
CA ASP A 117 8.60 -9.39 -14.82
C ASP A 117 8.03 -7.96 -14.74
N PRO A 118 7.92 -7.36 -13.53
CA PRO A 118 7.42 -5.99 -13.37
C PRO A 118 8.22 -4.96 -14.17
N GLN A 119 9.49 -5.23 -14.49
CA GLN A 119 10.35 -4.34 -15.29
C GLN A 119 9.88 -4.16 -16.73
N GLN A 120 8.90 -4.95 -17.20
CA GLN A 120 8.33 -4.82 -18.54
C GLN A 120 7.35 -3.66 -18.67
N TYR A 121 6.90 -3.07 -17.55
CA TYR A 121 5.90 -2.01 -17.53
C TYR A 121 6.51 -0.68 -17.13
N GLU A 122 6.04 0.40 -17.77
CA GLU A 122 6.43 1.74 -17.34
C GLU A 122 5.85 2.05 -15.96
N ARG A 123 6.63 2.69 -15.10
CA ARG A 123 6.19 3.12 -13.75
C ARG A 123 4.84 3.84 -13.78
N ARG A 124 4.63 4.70 -14.77
CA ARG A 124 3.37 5.44 -14.94
C ARG A 124 2.18 4.49 -15.08
N GLU A 125 2.33 3.40 -15.83
CA GLU A 125 1.31 2.38 -16.02
C GLU A 125 1.03 1.62 -14.72
N ILE A 126 2.08 1.28 -13.95
CA ILE A 126 1.94 0.62 -12.65
C ILE A 126 1.21 1.53 -11.65
N VAL A 127 1.54 2.82 -11.60
CA VAL A 127 0.86 3.83 -10.77
C VAL A 127 -0.61 3.97 -11.17
N GLU A 128 -0.88 4.14 -12.46
CA GLU A 128 -2.23 4.26 -12.99
C GLU A 128 -3.07 3.02 -12.64
N ARG A 129 -2.50 1.83 -12.82
CA ARG A 129 -3.17 0.58 -12.47
C ARG A 129 -3.42 0.45 -10.97
N TYR A 130 -2.44 0.84 -10.14
CA TYR A 130 -2.59 0.81 -8.68
C TYR A 130 -3.77 1.69 -8.24
N VAL A 131 -3.88 2.89 -8.81
CA VAL A 131 -4.98 3.82 -8.53
C VAL A 131 -6.30 3.26 -9.01
N ASP A 132 -6.38 2.76 -10.25
CA ASP A 132 -7.62 2.24 -10.83
C ASP A 132 -8.16 1.04 -10.05
N VAL A 133 -7.29 0.09 -9.68
CA VAL A 133 -7.65 -1.05 -8.82
C VAL A 133 -8.16 -0.57 -7.47
N GLY A 134 -7.49 0.40 -6.86
CA GLY A 134 -7.90 0.99 -5.58
C GLY A 134 -9.27 1.67 -5.64
N LYS A 135 -9.53 2.44 -6.71
CA LYS A 135 -10.82 3.10 -6.94
C LYS A 135 -11.94 2.09 -7.18
N PHE A 136 -11.70 1.11 -8.04
CA PHE A 136 -12.71 0.10 -8.37
C PHE A 136 -13.07 -0.75 -7.14
N GLY A 137 -12.05 -1.19 -6.37
CA GLY A 137 -12.28 -1.86 -5.08
C GLY A 137 -13.08 -1.01 -4.10
N THR A 138 -12.77 0.27 -3.99
CA THR A 138 -13.52 1.22 -3.14
C THR A 138 -14.99 1.34 -3.55
N ILE A 139 -15.28 1.36 -4.85
CA ILE A 139 -16.67 1.39 -5.36
C ILE A 139 -17.41 0.09 -4.99
N LEU A 140 -16.79 -1.07 -5.24
CA LEU A 140 -17.40 -2.37 -4.94
C LEU A 140 -17.67 -2.54 -3.44
N GLU A 141 -16.75 -2.08 -2.60
CA GLU A 141 -16.96 -2.02 -1.15
C GLU A 141 -18.12 -1.08 -0.81
N GLY A 142 -18.15 0.11 -1.40
CA GLY A 142 -19.20 1.13 -1.28
C GLY A 142 -20.62 0.58 -1.43
N ASP A 143 -20.80 -0.32 -2.40
CA ASP A 143 -22.08 -0.82 -2.91
C ASP A 143 -22.86 -1.82 -2.03
N ARG A 144 -22.64 -1.80 -0.71
CA ARG A 144 -23.44 -2.48 0.34
C ARG A 144 -23.18 -3.97 0.58
N TYR A 145 -22.23 -4.59 -0.12
CA TYR A 145 -22.01 -6.04 0.01
C TYR A 145 -20.90 -6.47 0.98
N MET A 146 -20.04 -5.55 1.41
CA MET A 146 -19.07 -5.81 2.48
C MET A 146 -19.65 -5.39 3.84
N ALA A 147 -19.66 -6.34 4.79
CA ALA A 147 -20.10 -6.08 6.16
C ALA A 147 -19.38 -4.84 6.71
N ALA A 148 -20.10 -3.94 7.39
CA ALA A 148 -19.54 -2.70 7.94
C ALA A 148 -18.29 -2.93 8.81
N ALA A 149 -18.20 -4.09 9.47
CA ALA A 149 -17.04 -4.51 10.26
C ALA A 149 -15.78 -4.79 9.42
N TRP A 150 -15.92 -5.26 8.18
CA TRP A 150 -14.80 -5.51 7.28
C TRP A 150 -14.22 -4.19 6.74
N LYS A 151 -15.08 -3.19 6.51
CA LYS A 151 -14.73 -1.88 5.92
C LYS A 151 -13.81 -1.03 6.78
N GLU A 152 -14.09 -0.88 8.07
CA GLU A 152 -13.41 0.16 8.87
C GLU A 152 -12.11 -0.34 9.52
N GLU A 153 -12.12 -1.58 10.02
CA GLU A 153 -10.99 -2.13 10.77
C GLU A 153 -9.85 -2.63 9.87
N HIS A 154 -10.16 -3.21 8.70
CA HIS A 154 -9.13 -3.64 7.74
C HIS A 154 -8.51 -2.45 7.00
N LEU A 155 -9.31 -1.51 6.48
CA LEU A 155 -8.77 -0.37 5.73
C LEU A 155 -7.84 0.51 6.57
N ALA A 156 -8.16 0.72 7.86
CA ALA A 156 -7.32 1.50 8.77
C ALA A 156 -6.03 0.74 9.16
N ARG A 157 -6.13 -0.57 9.44
CA ARG A 157 -4.95 -1.39 9.75
C ARG A 157 -4.05 -1.57 8.53
N ASP A 158 -4.61 -1.84 7.36
CA ASP A 158 -3.86 -2.06 6.13
C ASP A 158 -3.18 -0.76 5.68
N ARG A 159 -3.82 0.40 5.85
CA ARG A 159 -3.16 1.69 5.64
C ARG A 159 -1.99 1.88 6.59
N GLN A 160 -2.17 1.67 7.90
CA GLN A 160 -1.06 1.80 8.85
C GLN A 160 0.07 0.79 8.60
N VAL A 161 -0.26 -0.44 8.20
CA VAL A 161 0.71 -1.48 7.85
C VAL A 161 1.46 -1.10 6.57
N LEU A 162 0.77 -0.58 5.56
CA LEU A 162 1.36 -0.11 4.33
C LEU A 162 2.25 1.12 4.57
N GLU A 163 1.78 2.12 5.30
CA GLU A 163 2.56 3.31 5.68
C GLU A 163 3.83 2.89 6.44
N ARG A 164 3.72 2.00 7.42
CA ARG A 164 4.90 1.44 8.12
C ARG A 164 5.81 0.63 7.20
N ALA A 165 5.26 -0.13 6.26
CA ALA A 165 6.07 -0.89 5.31
C ALA A 165 6.81 0.03 4.34
N ILE A 166 6.18 1.12 3.91
CA ILE A 166 6.77 2.16 3.07
C ILE A 166 7.87 2.88 3.85
N GLU A 167 7.59 3.35 5.07
CA GLU A 167 8.59 3.99 5.93
C GLU A 167 9.78 3.07 6.17
N ARG A 168 9.55 1.79 6.44
CA ARG A 168 10.63 0.80 6.62
C ARG A 168 11.45 0.58 5.37
N ALA A 169 10.82 0.48 4.19
CA ALA A 169 11.54 0.30 2.94
C ALA A 169 12.31 1.56 2.55
N PHE A 170 11.72 2.74 2.76
CA PHE A 170 12.40 4.02 2.61
C PHE A 170 13.63 4.12 3.54
N ASP A 171 13.46 3.78 4.82
CA ASP A 171 14.55 3.76 5.80
C ASP A 171 15.64 2.78 5.37
N HIS A 172 15.26 1.57 4.96
CA HIS A 172 16.20 0.54 4.52
C HIS A 172 17.01 0.99 3.30
N ASN A 173 16.35 1.53 2.27
CA ASN A 173 17.01 2.02 1.06
C ASN A 173 17.91 3.22 1.37
N THR A 174 17.44 4.13 2.21
CA THR A 174 18.17 5.33 2.63
C THR A 174 19.41 4.97 3.46
N ILE A 175 19.27 4.05 4.41
CA ILE A 175 20.39 3.51 5.21
C ILE A 175 21.40 2.82 4.29
N SER A 176 20.94 1.99 3.36
CA SER A 176 21.82 1.29 2.41
C SER A 176 22.62 2.26 1.54
N ALA A 177 21.97 3.30 1.01
CA ALA A 177 22.65 4.36 0.26
C ALA A 177 23.65 5.14 1.14
N THR A 178 23.28 5.42 2.40
CA THR A 178 24.17 6.10 3.36
C THR A 178 25.41 5.26 3.67
N LYS A 179 25.24 3.94 3.87
CA LYS A 179 26.35 3.01 4.07
C LYS A 179 27.28 2.97 2.86
N GLU A 180 26.73 2.94 1.66
CA GLU A 180 27.52 2.98 0.44
C GLU A 180 28.31 4.29 0.31
N ALA A 181 27.68 5.43 0.58
CA ALA A 181 28.36 6.72 0.61
C ALA A 181 29.50 6.76 1.64
N MET A 182 29.27 6.24 2.85
CA MET A 182 30.30 6.16 3.89
C MET A 182 31.42 5.18 3.52
N ARG A 183 31.11 4.06 2.87
CA ARG A 183 32.12 3.12 2.35
C ARG A 183 33.03 3.81 1.34
N ARG A 184 32.48 4.60 0.42
CA ARG A 184 33.25 5.38 -0.56
C ARG A 184 34.07 6.47 0.12
N TYR A 185 33.49 7.19 1.08
CA TYR A 185 34.19 8.18 1.91
C TYR A 185 35.41 7.58 2.61
N TYR A 186 35.25 6.46 3.30
CA TYR A 186 36.37 5.81 4.00
C TYR A 186 37.42 5.23 3.06
N ALA A 187 37.06 4.84 1.84
CA ALA A 187 38.02 4.41 0.82
C ALA A 187 38.81 5.58 0.22
N TRP A 188 38.20 6.77 0.15
CA TRP A 188 38.85 8.00 -0.33
C TRP A 188 39.74 8.64 0.74
N ARG A 189 39.29 8.67 1.99
CA ARG A 189 39.93 9.38 3.10
C ARG A 189 41.30 8.80 3.43
N ARG A 190 42.30 9.66 3.52
CA ARG A 190 43.65 9.34 3.99
C ARG A 190 43.81 9.70 5.47
N PRO A 191 44.74 9.03 6.19
CA PRO A 191 44.99 9.32 7.61
C PRO A 191 45.36 10.78 7.90
N ASP A 192 46.02 11.45 6.95
CA ASP A 192 46.52 12.81 7.09
C ASP A 192 45.54 13.89 6.60
N ASP A 193 44.36 13.50 6.10
CA ASP A 193 43.37 14.47 5.63
C ASP A 193 42.81 15.28 6.80
N ALA A 194 42.55 16.57 6.53
CA ALA A 194 41.94 17.47 7.51
C ALA A 194 40.60 16.91 8.02
N LEU A 195 40.30 17.15 9.30
CA LEU A 195 39.11 16.57 9.95
C LEU A 195 37.78 17.07 9.36
N ASP A 196 37.82 18.21 8.66
CA ASP A 196 36.72 18.87 7.95
C ASP A 196 36.72 18.58 6.44
N ALA A 197 37.55 17.65 5.96
CA ALA A 197 37.59 17.28 4.55
C ALA A 197 36.23 16.73 4.09
N VAL A 198 35.71 17.35 3.02
CA VAL A 198 34.46 16.97 2.37
C VAL A 198 34.77 16.04 1.21
N TYR A 199 34.11 14.89 1.20
CA TYR A 199 34.10 13.99 0.06
C TYR A 199 32.94 14.32 -0.86
N GLU A 200 33.18 14.31 -2.16
CA GLU A 200 32.16 14.57 -3.16
C GLU A 200 32.45 13.78 -4.44
N ASP A 201 31.47 12.99 -4.89
CA ASP A 201 31.49 12.32 -6.20
C ASP A 201 30.24 12.68 -7.02
N ARG A 202 29.93 11.92 -8.06
CA ARG A 202 28.73 12.13 -8.89
C ARG A 202 27.42 11.94 -8.10
N ASP A 203 27.41 11.01 -7.15
CA ASP A 203 26.20 10.47 -6.53
C ASP A 203 26.00 11.02 -5.10
N TYR A 204 27.09 11.29 -4.39
CA TYR A 204 27.10 11.59 -2.97
C TYR A 204 27.99 12.79 -2.61
N ARG A 205 27.64 13.43 -1.50
CA ARG A 205 28.51 14.34 -0.75
C ARG A 205 28.51 13.91 0.71
N VAL A 206 29.69 13.83 1.33
CA VAL A 206 29.86 13.46 2.74
C VAL A 206 30.71 14.50 3.43
N GLU A 207 30.19 15.07 4.51
CA GLU A 207 30.90 16.04 5.34
C GLU A 207 30.80 15.66 6.82
N ARG A 208 31.83 15.97 7.59
CA ARG A 208 31.81 15.69 9.03
C ARG A 208 31.01 16.78 9.75
N LEU A 209 30.10 16.38 10.63
CA LEU A 209 29.32 17.29 11.45
C LEU A 209 29.99 17.44 12.81
N PHE A 210 30.24 18.69 13.20
CA PHE A 210 30.82 19.02 14.49
C PHE A 210 29.70 19.49 15.42
N ARG A 211 29.09 18.55 16.16
CA ARG A 211 28.15 18.89 17.23
C ARG A 211 28.92 19.09 18.53
N GLN A 212 28.76 20.26 19.15
CA GLN A 212 29.27 20.49 20.50
C GLN A 212 28.53 19.55 21.46
N TYR A 213 29.27 18.83 22.30
CA TYR A 213 28.77 17.99 23.40
C TYR A 213 28.23 16.59 23.07
N THR A 214 28.47 16.05 21.86
CA THR A 214 28.18 14.63 21.56
C THR A 214 29.48 13.81 21.49
N PRO A 215 29.58 12.66 22.16
CA PRO A 215 30.73 11.75 22.02
C PRO A 215 30.70 10.98 20.68
N GLU A 216 29.63 11.10 19.90
CA GLU A 216 29.45 10.44 18.61
C GLU A 216 30.21 11.19 17.50
N ASN A 217 30.81 10.43 16.57
CA ASN A 217 31.30 10.98 15.32
C ASN A 217 30.14 11.05 14.33
N GLU A 218 29.71 12.26 13.99
CA GLU A 218 28.60 12.48 13.06
C GLU A 218 29.08 12.91 11.68
N TYR A 219 28.37 12.44 10.65
CA TYR A 219 28.62 12.76 9.26
C TYR A 219 27.29 13.11 8.58
N GLY A 220 27.28 14.21 7.85
CA GLY A 220 26.20 14.61 6.96
C GLY A 220 26.45 13.96 5.60
N VAL A 221 25.46 13.23 5.12
CA VAL A 221 25.49 12.56 3.81
C VAL A 221 24.36 13.12 2.97
N THR A 222 24.69 13.64 1.79
CA THR A 222 23.73 14.11 0.79
C THR A 222 23.73 13.15 -0.40
N GLN A 223 22.56 12.63 -0.74
CA GLN A 223 22.32 11.86 -1.96
C GLN A 223 21.90 12.83 -3.08
N LYS A 224 22.75 13.05 -4.08
CA LYS A 224 22.56 14.10 -5.08
C LYS A 224 21.37 13.83 -6.02
N ALA A 225 21.09 12.56 -6.30
CA ALA A 225 20.04 12.18 -7.24
C ALA A 225 18.63 12.56 -6.78
N ASN A 226 18.37 12.48 -5.47
CA ASN A 226 17.05 12.71 -4.87
C ASN A 226 17.05 13.83 -3.82
N GLY A 227 18.20 14.46 -3.55
CA GLY A 227 18.34 15.54 -2.57
C GLY A 227 18.23 15.09 -1.11
N ILE A 228 18.15 13.78 -0.83
CA ILE A 228 17.97 13.28 0.54
C ILE A 228 19.22 13.56 1.37
N GLN A 229 19.01 14.14 2.56
CA GLN A 229 20.06 14.36 3.56
C GLN A 229 19.88 13.43 4.76
N THR A 230 20.97 12.83 5.17
CA THR A 230 21.01 11.91 6.31
C THR A 230 22.20 12.18 7.20
N ILE A 231 22.02 12.00 8.50
CA ILE A 231 23.11 12.00 9.49
C ILE A 231 23.45 10.55 9.79
N TYR A 232 24.73 10.22 9.64
CA TYR A 232 25.33 8.97 10.09
C TYR A 232 26.18 9.25 11.32
N SER A 233 25.85 8.59 12.44
CA SER A 233 26.59 8.73 13.70
C SER A 233 27.23 7.41 14.08
N VAL A 234 28.51 7.45 14.46
CA VAL A 234 29.27 6.31 14.99
C VAL A 234 29.63 6.57 16.44
N TYR A 235 29.28 5.63 17.30
CA TYR A 235 29.70 5.60 18.69
C TYR A 235 30.50 4.32 18.97
N VAL A 236 31.67 4.50 19.57
CA VAL A 236 32.53 3.39 20.01
C VAL A 236 32.42 3.30 21.53
N TRP A 237 31.99 2.15 22.03
CA TRP A 237 31.77 1.94 23.46
C TRP A 237 33.11 1.84 24.19
N ASP A 238 33.20 2.50 25.34
CA ASP A 238 34.39 2.56 26.20
C ASP A 238 34.41 1.45 27.28
N ASP A 239 33.41 0.57 27.28
CA ASP A 239 33.23 -0.55 28.22
C ASP A 239 34.21 -1.72 28.02
N GLY A 240 35.22 -1.56 27.17
CA GLY A 240 36.19 -2.58 26.82
C GLY A 240 35.67 -3.69 25.89
N SER A 241 34.40 -3.63 25.48
CA SER A 241 33.82 -4.63 24.56
C SER A 241 34.19 -4.41 23.10
N GLY A 242 34.72 -3.23 22.76
CA GLY A 242 35.02 -2.84 21.38
C GLY A 242 33.78 -2.70 20.50
N LYS A 243 32.58 -2.64 21.09
CA LYS A 243 31.34 -2.48 20.35
C LYS A 243 31.33 -1.13 19.63
N VAL A 244 30.80 -1.16 18.41
CA VAL A 244 30.55 0.04 17.60
C VAL A 244 29.06 0.07 17.27
N SER A 245 28.38 1.14 17.66
CA SER A 245 26.98 1.39 17.29
C SER A 245 26.90 2.44 16.21
N HIS A 246 26.01 2.18 15.25
CA HIS A 246 25.73 3.03 14.11
C HIS A 246 24.31 3.55 14.25
N ASN A 247 24.13 4.86 14.12
CA ASN A 247 22.83 5.50 14.12
C ASN A 247 22.65 6.25 12.80
N TYR A 248 21.43 6.22 12.27
CA TYR A 248 21.05 6.91 11.04
C TYR A 248 19.85 7.80 11.32
N ARG A 249 19.91 9.07 10.89
CA ARG A 249 18.79 10.02 11.03
C ARG A 249 18.52 10.69 9.68
N LEU A 250 17.26 10.80 9.28
CA LEU A 250 16.86 11.63 8.14
C LEU A 250 16.88 13.09 8.57
N SER A 251 17.53 13.97 7.80
CA SER A 251 17.73 15.37 8.17
C SER A 251 17.40 16.33 7.00
N ASP A 252 17.56 17.62 7.25
CA ASP A 252 17.40 18.70 6.29
C ASP A 252 18.76 19.20 5.76
N GLU A 253 18.75 20.24 4.91
CA GLU A 253 19.96 20.75 4.26
C GLU A 253 20.97 21.35 5.24
N ARG A 254 20.51 21.63 6.46
CA ARG A 254 21.32 22.18 7.55
C ARG A 254 21.86 21.09 8.46
N PHE A 255 21.55 19.82 8.17
CA PHE A 255 21.84 18.67 9.02
C PHE A 255 21.40 18.89 10.48
N GLY A 256 20.21 19.48 10.65
CA GLY A 256 19.56 19.70 11.94
C GLY A 256 19.11 18.40 12.61
N ASP A 257 18.34 18.51 13.70
CA ASP A 257 17.71 17.33 14.29
C ASP A 257 16.74 16.68 13.32
N GLY A 258 16.74 15.34 13.32
CA GLY A 258 16.17 14.52 12.26
C GLY A 258 15.46 13.28 12.79
N ARG A 259 14.55 12.71 12.00
CA ARG A 259 13.84 11.47 12.37
C ARG A 259 14.82 10.31 12.42
N GLN A 260 14.88 9.58 13.53
CA GLN A 260 15.67 8.35 13.63
C GLN A 260 15.13 7.30 12.66
N MET A 261 16.03 6.70 11.88
CA MET A 261 15.74 5.58 10.97
C MET A 261 16.16 4.27 11.63
N PHE A 262 15.42 3.19 11.37
CA PHE A 262 15.67 1.89 11.99
C PHE A 262 16.21 0.88 10.98
N GLU A 263 17.33 0.27 11.35
CA GLU A 263 17.91 -0.88 10.64
C GLU A 263 17.26 -2.18 11.16
N GLN A 264 16.96 -3.13 10.28
CA GLN A 264 16.39 -4.46 10.64
C GLN A 264 17.48 -5.47 10.93
#